data_AF-X0Y1P6-F1
#
_entry.id   AF-X0Y1P6-F1
#
_cell.length_a   1.000
_cell.length_b   1.000
_cell.length_c   1.000
_cell.angle_alpha   90.00
_cell.angle_beta   90.00
_cell.angle_gamma   90.00
#
_symmetry.space_group_name_H-M   'P 1'
#
loop_
_entity.id
_entity.type
_entity.pdbx_description
1 polymer ?
#
loop_
_entity_poly.entity_id
_entity_poly.type
_entity_poly.pdbx_seq_one_letter_code
_entity_poly.pdbx_strand_id
1 'polypeptide(L)'
;RIRPLEGLGHEVSKEIEIGGVMDSLCIYLTEDPIVLNTSYSGISINEFLPNPAGYDDAPMPGGEWVELYNSGNQSIDVKGLILNDDFGNGLEITEVNVKDSTIIDPDSLLVIYRNGNGKLELNNNGLDQVILSYGATVIDSVSYSDAAEGNSYAYVEGVGWQHTKPTPNEENVNYNDVKDSHFEIGSISDLDSDNETEFGDIIKVNFNVYKGDTTKSSIKLYIENDEHRITKLTKAALHNKFTNYSLTLPIP
;
A
#
# COMPACT_ATOMS: atom_id res chain seq x y z
N ARG A 1 48.24 14.63 -31.83
CA ARG A 1 48.96 15.58 -30.94
C ARG A 1 47.88 16.42 -30.25
N ILE A 2 47.70 16.28 -28.94
CA ILE A 2 46.48 16.69 -28.22
C ILE A 2 46.59 18.17 -27.82
N ARG A 3 45.56 18.97 -28.09
CA ARG A 3 45.40 20.32 -27.55
C ARG A 3 43.97 20.48 -27.01
N PRO A 4 43.75 20.93 -25.76
CA PRO A 4 42.43 21.30 -25.28
C PRO A 4 42.00 22.63 -25.92
N LEU A 5 40.71 22.75 -26.26
CA LEU A 5 40.06 24.03 -26.53
C LEU A 5 39.29 24.42 -25.27
N GLU A 6 39.61 25.57 -24.68
CA GLU A 6 38.86 26.13 -23.54
C GLU A 6 37.71 27.00 -24.04
N GLY A 7 36.50 26.75 -23.54
CA GLY A 7 35.35 27.63 -23.73
C GLY A 7 34.07 27.10 -23.07
N LEU A 8 33.58 27.84 -22.06
CA LEU A 8 32.27 27.78 -21.38
C LEU A 8 31.86 26.42 -20.75
N GLY A 9 31.59 26.44 -19.45
CA GLY A 9 31.64 25.29 -18.54
C GLY A 9 30.65 24.12 -18.70
N HIS A 10 30.04 23.93 -19.88
CA HIS A 10 29.12 22.82 -20.15
C HIS A 10 29.31 22.15 -21.52
N GLU A 11 30.44 22.40 -22.20
CA GLU A 11 30.82 21.72 -23.44
C GLU A 11 32.26 21.17 -23.34
N VAL A 12 32.43 19.90 -23.68
CA VAL A 12 33.75 19.27 -23.87
C VAL A 12 33.79 18.68 -25.28
N SER A 13 34.65 19.24 -26.13
CA SER A 13 34.90 18.71 -27.47
C SER A 13 36.29 18.10 -27.58
N LYS A 14 36.42 17.02 -28.34
CA LYS A 14 37.70 16.37 -28.67
C LYS A 14 37.75 15.99 -30.15
N GLU A 15 38.81 16.39 -30.82
CA GLU A 15 39.05 15.98 -32.20
C GLU A 15 39.38 14.48 -32.30
N ILE A 16 38.79 13.82 -33.28
CA ILE A 16 39.01 12.41 -33.63
C ILE A 16 39.19 12.28 -35.15
N GLU A 17 39.99 11.32 -35.60
CA GLU A 17 40.18 11.08 -37.04
C GLU A 17 39.42 9.82 -37.46
N ILE A 18 38.48 9.95 -38.39
CA ILE A 18 37.69 8.84 -38.94
C ILE A 18 37.96 8.77 -40.45
N GLY A 19 38.58 7.68 -40.90
CA GLY A 19 38.82 7.46 -42.34
C GLY A 19 39.72 8.50 -43.02
N GLY A 20 40.60 9.18 -42.28
CA GLY A 20 41.48 10.22 -42.80
C GLY A 20 40.89 11.63 -42.79
N VAL A 21 39.72 11.81 -42.19
CA VAL A 21 39.07 13.11 -41.99
C VAL A 21 39.10 13.47 -40.50
N MET A 22 39.48 14.70 -40.19
CA MET A 22 39.45 15.23 -38.84
C MET A 22 38.00 15.64 -38.50
N ASP A 23 37.41 14.95 -37.53
CA ASP A 23 36.08 15.19 -36.99
C ASP A 23 36.17 15.64 -35.53
N SER A 24 35.06 16.15 -34.99
CA SER A 24 34.96 16.53 -33.57
C SER A 24 33.91 15.67 -32.88
N LEU A 25 34.31 15.02 -31.78
CA LEU A 25 33.39 14.42 -30.82
C LEU A 25 33.07 15.47 -29.76
N CYS A 26 31.81 15.87 -29.68
CA CYS A 26 31.36 16.86 -28.71
C CYS A 26 30.41 16.24 -27.67
N ILE A 27 30.59 16.64 -26.41
CA ILE A 27 29.74 16.29 -25.28
C ILE A 27 29.24 17.61 -24.69
N TYR A 28 27.93 17.71 -24.49
CA TYR A 28 27.28 18.86 -23.87
C TYR A 28 26.42 18.38 -22.70
N LEU A 29 26.42 19.12 -21.59
CA LEU A 29 25.38 18.98 -20.57
C LEU A 29 24.19 19.82 -21.01
N THR A 30 23.05 19.17 -21.28
CA THR A 30 21.79 19.88 -21.50
C THR A 30 21.02 19.89 -20.18
N GLU A 31 20.46 21.05 -19.85
CA GLU A 31 19.22 21.05 -19.08
C GLU A 31 18.14 20.88 -20.15
N ASP A 32 17.50 19.71 -20.22
CA ASP A 32 16.22 19.64 -20.92
C ASP A 32 15.33 20.68 -20.24
N PRO A 33 14.72 21.63 -20.98
CA PRO A 33 13.79 22.54 -20.36
C PRO A 33 12.67 21.70 -19.76
N ILE A 34 12.70 21.54 -18.44
CA ILE A 34 11.62 20.89 -17.71
C ILE A 34 10.43 21.85 -17.81
N VAL A 35 9.63 21.68 -18.85
CA VAL A 35 8.26 22.16 -18.85
C VAL A 35 7.53 21.25 -17.89
N LEU A 36 7.68 21.49 -16.58
CA LEU A 36 6.83 20.90 -15.56
C LEU A 36 5.42 21.33 -15.95
N ASN A 37 4.66 20.38 -16.48
CA ASN A 37 3.26 20.58 -16.78
C ASN A 37 2.60 20.79 -15.40
N THR A 38 2.41 22.06 -15.02
CA THR A 38 1.93 22.47 -13.69
C THR A 38 0.53 21.92 -13.37
N SER A 39 -0.15 21.33 -14.35
CA SER A 39 -1.45 20.68 -14.19
C SER A 39 -1.49 19.55 -13.16
N TYR A 40 -0.36 18.88 -12.89
CA TYR A 40 -0.31 17.74 -11.96
C TYR A 40 0.59 17.95 -10.74
N SER A 41 1.06 19.18 -10.49
CA SER A 41 2.03 19.42 -9.41
C SER A 41 1.49 19.16 -8.00
N GLY A 42 0.17 19.00 -7.85
CA GLY A 42 -0.48 18.62 -6.59
C GLY A 42 -0.78 17.12 -6.46
N ILE A 43 -0.58 16.33 -7.53
CA ILE A 43 -0.87 14.90 -7.53
C ILE A 43 0.36 14.11 -7.09
N SER A 44 0.17 13.24 -6.11
CA SER A 44 1.20 12.34 -5.59
C SER A 44 0.64 10.95 -5.31
N ILE A 45 1.51 9.95 -5.24
CA ILE A 45 1.18 8.62 -4.76
C ILE A 45 1.02 8.69 -3.22
N ASN A 46 -0.09 8.18 -2.69
CA ASN A 46 -0.44 8.27 -1.27
C ASN A 46 -0.29 6.93 -0.54
N GLU A 47 -0.83 5.87 -1.15
CA GLU A 47 -0.86 4.54 -0.60
C GLU A 47 -0.90 3.53 -1.75
N PHE A 48 -0.38 2.32 -1.58
CA PHE A 48 -0.55 1.24 -2.55
C PHE A 48 -0.47 -0.14 -1.91
N LEU A 49 -1.15 -1.11 -2.50
CA LEU A 49 -1.21 -2.50 -2.06
C LEU A 49 -0.65 -3.43 -3.14
N PRO A 50 0.64 -3.82 -3.06
CA PRO A 50 1.24 -4.78 -4.00
C PRO A 50 0.73 -6.20 -3.79
N ASN A 51 0.54 -6.63 -2.54
CA ASN A 51 0.24 -8.01 -2.20
C ASN A 51 -1.13 -8.12 -1.55
N PRO A 52 -2.25 -8.02 -2.29
CA PRO A 52 -3.58 -8.19 -1.73
C PRO A 52 -3.77 -9.62 -1.23
N ALA A 53 -4.73 -9.82 -0.31
CA ALA A 53 -5.13 -11.17 0.05
C ALA A 53 -5.87 -11.83 -1.13
N GLY A 54 -5.32 -12.90 -1.68
CA GLY A 54 -5.91 -13.62 -2.82
C GLY A 54 -5.10 -13.44 -4.11
N TYR A 55 -5.77 -13.04 -5.19
CA TYR A 55 -5.13 -12.83 -6.49
C TYR A 55 -4.83 -11.34 -6.70
N ASP A 56 -3.61 -11.04 -7.13
CA ASP A 56 -3.14 -9.68 -7.43
C ASP A 56 -4.00 -8.99 -8.50
N ASP A 57 -4.50 -9.74 -9.48
CA ASP A 57 -5.35 -9.26 -10.57
C ASP A 57 -6.86 -9.43 -10.30
N ALA A 58 -7.27 -9.72 -9.06
CA ALA A 58 -8.67 -9.90 -8.74
C ALA A 58 -9.52 -8.66 -9.12
N PRO A 59 -10.82 -8.86 -9.45
CA PRO A 59 -11.72 -7.75 -9.72
C PRO A 59 -11.72 -6.74 -8.58
N MET A 60 -11.89 -5.45 -8.89
CA MET A 60 -11.95 -4.41 -7.86
C MET A 60 -13.04 -4.73 -6.82
N PRO A 61 -12.78 -4.52 -5.51
CA PRO A 61 -11.57 -3.92 -4.94
C PRO A 61 -10.52 -4.96 -4.48
N GLY A 62 -10.60 -6.22 -4.90
CA GLY A 62 -9.87 -7.34 -4.29
C GLY A 62 -8.44 -7.55 -4.76
N GLY A 63 -8.01 -6.89 -5.83
CA GLY A 63 -6.65 -6.98 -6.36
C GLY A 63 -5.74 -5.84 -5.91
N GLU A 64 -4.60 -5.71 -6.58
CA GLU A 64 -3.65 -4.62 -6.42
C GLU A 64 -4.29 -3.26 -6.71
N TRP A 65 -3.78 -2.24 -6.04
CA TRP A 65 -4.17 -0.87 -6.29
C TRP A 65 -3.11 0.14 -5.86
N VAL A 66 -3.21 1.33 -6.44
CA VAL A 66 -2.45 2.52 -6.07
C VAL A 66 -3.46 3.63 -5.80
N GLU A 67 -3.24 4.38 -4.74
CA GLU A 67 -4.02 5.55 -4.37
C GLU A 67 -3.22 6.83 -4.64
N LEU A 68 -3.89 7.79 -5.25
CA LEU A 68 -3.36 9.12 -5.50
C LEU A 68 -4.01 10.13 -4.55
N TYR A 69 -3.24 11.13 -4.15
CA TYR A 69 -3.70 12.28 -3.37
C TYR A 69 -3.54 13.57 -4.17
N ASN A 70 -4.53 14.45 -4.08
CA ASN A 70 -4.46 15.81 -4.63
C ASN A 70 -4.26 16.84 -3.51
N SER A 71 -3.01 17.25 -3.30
CA SER A 71 -2.62 18.33 -2.39
C SER A 71 -2.89 19.74 -2.95
N GLY A 72 -3.35 19.83 -4.20
CA GLY A 72 -3.67 21.07 -4.88
C GLY A 72 -4.99 21.70 -4.41
N ASN A 73 -5.29 22.89 -4.94
CA ASN A 73 -6.52 23.64 -4.64
C ASN A 73 -7.55 23.61 -5.79
N GLN A 74 -7.33 22.77 -6.80
CA GLN A 74 -8.22 22.58 -7.93
C GLN A 74 -8.47 21.09 -8.14
N SER A 75 -9.67 20.74 -8.61
CA SER A 75 -9.97 19.39 -9.05
C SER A 75 -9.15 19.07 -10.30
N ILE A 76 -8.56 17.88 -10.34
CA ILE A 76 -7.70 17.42 -11.43
C ILE A 76 -8.25 16.12 -11.98
N ASP A 77 -8.46 16.06 -13.29
CA ASP A 77 -8.75 14.81 -13.99
C ASP A 77 -7.44 14.08 -14.26
N VAL A 78 -7.27 12.89 -13.68
CA VAL A 78 -6.08 12.04 -13.86
C VAL A 78 -6.25 11.00 -14.97
N LYS A 79 -7.34 11.07 -15.74
CA LYS A 79 -7.55 10.19 -16.89
C LYS A 79 -6.40 10.28 -17.89
N GLY A 80 -5.92 9.13 -18.35
CA GLY A 80 -4.82 9.03 -19.30
C GLY A 80 -3.43 9.17 -18.69
N LEU A 81 -3.31 9.45 -17.38
CA LEU A 81 -2.05 9.20 -16.67
C LEU A 81 -1.75 7.69 -16.65
N ILE A 82 -0.48 7.34 -16.49
CA ILE A 82 -0.01 5.95 -16.50
C ILE A 82 0.64 5.65 -15.15
N LEU A 83 0.17 4.58 -14.50
CA LEU A 83 0.87 3.93 -13.40
C LEU A 83 1.78 2.85 -13.98
N ASN A 84 3.08 2.89 -13.69
CA ASN A 84 4.05 1.90 -14.15
C ASN A 84 4.76 1.26 -12.96
N ASP A 85 5.26 0.05 -13.17
CA ASP A 85 6.30 -0.56 -12.35
C ASP A 85 7.72 -0.14 -12.81
N ASP A 86 8.77 -0.66 -12.16
CA ASP A 86 10.18 -0.40 -12.53
C ASP A 86 10.55 -0.98 -13.92
N PHE A 87 9.74 -1.88 -14.47
CA PHE A 87 9.96 -2.52 -15.78
C PHE A 87 9.18 -1.86 -16.92
N GLY A 88 8.42 -0.79 -16.64
CA GLY A 88 7.61 -0.07 -17.63
C GLY A 88 6.30 -0.78 -17.98
N ASN A 89 5.84 -1.71 -17.15
CA ASN A 89 4.54 -2.32 -17.28
C ASN A 89 3.46 -1.35 -16.79
N GLY A 90 2.79 -0.69 -17.75
CA GLY A 90 1.88 0.41 -17.47
C GLY A 90 0.39 0.06 -17.45
N LEU A 91 -0.34 0.65 -16.50
CA LEU A 91 -1.80 0.77 -16.45
C LEU A 91 -2.19 2.24 -16.71
N GLU A 92 -2.94 2.47 -17.79
CA GLU A 92 -3.56 3.78 -18.04
C GLU A 92 -4.79 3.97 -17.15
N ILE A 93 -4.87 5.11 -16.47
CA ILE A 93 -5.99 5.47 -15.60
C ILE A 93 -7.22 5.81 -16.45
N THR A 94 -8.31 5.08 -16.23
CA THR A 94 -9.59 5.26 -16.92
C THR A 94 -10.74 4.87 -15.99
N GLU A 95 -11.98 5.06 -16.44
CA GLU A 95 -13.18 4.70 -15.69
C GLU A 95 -13.30 3.20 -15.38
N VAL A 96 -12.51 2.32 -16.02
CA VAL A 96 -12.55 0.87 -15.76
C VAL A 96 -11.76 0.45 -14.52
N ASN A 97 -10.87 1.31 -14.03
CA ASN A 97 -9.99 1.05 -12.89
C ASN A 97 -10.28 1.92 -11.67
N VAL A 98 -11.35 2.70 -11.70
CA VAL A 98 -11.83 3.51 -10.57
C VAL A 98 -13.29 3.19 -10.29
N LYS A 99 -13.76 3.46 -9.06
CA LYS A 99 -15.16 3.17 -8.68
C LYS A 99 -16.16 4.20 -9.22
N ASP A 100 -15.77 5.48 -9.21
CA ASP A 100 -16.69 6.60 -9.48
C ASP A 100 -16.22 7.50 -10.62
N SER A 101 -15.12 8.23 -10.42
CA SER A 101 -14.62 9.24 -11.35
C SER A 101 -13.09 9.24 -11.37
N THR A 102 -12.49 9.69 -12.47
CA THR A 102 -11.05 9.97 -12.59
C THR A 102 -10.68 11.37 -12.12
N ILE A 103 -11.64 12.15 -11.62
CA ILE A 103 -11.41 13.48 -11.08
C ILE A 103 -11.13 13.37 -9.59
N ILE A 104 -10.00 13.94 -9.16
CA ILE A 104 -9.62 14.08 -7.75
C ILE A 104 -9.86 15.53 -7.34
N ASP A 105 -10.79 15.76 -6.43
CA ASP A 105 -11.03 17.07 -5.85
C ASP A 105 -9.85 17.53 -4.97
N PRO A 106 -9.77 18.83 -4.61
CA PRO A 106 -8.78 19.31 -3.65
C PRO A 106 -8.83 18.51 -2.35
N ASP A 107 -7.66 18.19 -1.79
CA ASP A 107 -7.53 17.48 -0.52
C ASP A 107 -8.28 16.14 -0.48
N SER A 108 -8.32 15.44 -1.62
CA SER A 108 -9.07 14.19 -1.79
C SER A 108 -8.18 13.07 -2.35
N LEU A 109 -8.65 11.84 -2.16
CA LEU A 109 -8.00 10.60 -2.56
C LEU A 109 -8.72 9.95 -3.73
N LEU A 110 -7.99 9.18 -4.53
CA LEU A 110 -8.54 8.31 -5.57
C LEU A 110 -7.77 7.01 -5.62
N VAL A 111 -8.48 5.89 -5.46
CA VAL A 111 -7.92 4.53 -5.62
C VAL A 111 -8.07 4.05 -7.06
N ILE A 112 -6.95 3.65 -7.65
CA ILE A 112 -6.84 3.03 -8.97
C ILE A 112 -6.53 1.55 -8.80
N TYR A 113 -7.46 0.71 -9.21
CA TYR A 113 -7.36 -0.74 -9.11
C TYR A 113 -6.78 -1.36 -10.38
N ARG A 114 -5.93 -2.37 -10.22
CA ARG A 114 -5.48 -3.20 -11.35
C ARG A 114 -6.66 -3.84 -12.08
N ASN A 115 -7.66 -4.31 -11.33
CA ASN A 115 -8.96 -4.80 -11.85
C ASN A 115 -8.84 -5.77 -13.06
N GLY A 116 -8.03 -6.82 -12.93
CA GLY A 116 -7.81 -7.80 -14.00
C GLY A 116 -6.90 -7.35 -15.14
N ASN A 117 -6.31 -6.14 -15.06
CA ASN A 117 -5.31 -5.71 -16.02
C ASN A 117 -4.01 -6.51 -15.84
N GLY A 118 -3.59 -7.25 -16.87
CA GLY A 118 -2.38 -8.06 -16.82
C GLY A 118 -1.08 -7.33 -17.16
N LYS A 119 -1.05 -5.99 -17.16
CA LYS A 119 0.17 -5.22 -17.43
C LYS A 119 0.81 -4.75 -16.14
N LEU A 120 0.17 -3.86 -15.38
CA LEU A 120 0.74 -3.41 -14.11
C LEU A 120 0.94 -4.62 -13.18
N GLU A 121 2.16 -4.81 -12.71
CA GLU A 121 2.58 -5.90 -11.83
C GLU A 121 3.39 -5.28 -10.68
N LEU A 122 2.77 -5.14 -9.51
CA LEU A 122 3.48 -4.65 -8.33
C LEU A 122 4.16 -5.85 -7.65
N ASN A 123 5.49 -5.93 -7.72
CA ASN A 123 6.19 -7.10 -7.23
C ASN A 123 6.06 -7.28 -5.72
N ASN A 124 5.58 -8.47 -5.32
CA ASN A 124 5.46 -8.87 -3.92
C ASN A 124 6.81 -9.06 -3.21
N ASN A 125 7.89 -9.29 -3.97
CA ASN A 125 9.22 -9.59 -3.44
C ASN A 125 10.31 -8.87 -4.23
N GLY A 126 11.40 -8.54 -3.53
CA GLY A 126 12.51 -7.80 -4.12
C GLY A 126 12.25 -6.30 -4.19
N LEU A 127 13.14 -5.57 -4.86
CA LEU A 127 13.01 -4.13 -5.06
C LEU A 127 12.12 -3.86 -6.27
N ASP A 128 11.24 -2.87 -6.13
CA ASP A 128 10.37 -2.40 -7.20
C ASP A 128 9.98 -0.92 -6.97
N GLN A 129 9.27 -0.32 -7.92
CA GLN A 129 8.85 1.07 -7.88
C GLN A 129 7.45 1.25 -8.44
N VAL A 130 6.64 2.11 -7.80
CA VAL A 130 5.41 2.64 -8.39
C VAL A 130 5.73 3.99 -9.02
N ILE A 131 5.41 4.18 -10.30
CA ILE A 131 5.71 5.40 -11.06
C ILE A 131 4.42 5.96 -11.65
N LEU A 132 4.06 7.18 -11.28
CA LEU A 132 3.00 7.94 -11.93
C LEU A 132 3.60 8.84 -13.01
N SER A 133 3.09 8.74 -14.25
CA SER A 133 3.61 9.52 -15.37
C SER A 133 2.53 10.02 -16.33
N TYR A 134 2.88 11.06 -17.09
CA TYR A 134 2.15 11.52 -18.27
C TYR A 134 3.08 11.46 -19.49
N GLY A 135 2.85 10.49 -20.36
CA GLY A 135 3.78 10.21 -21.46
C GLY A 135 5.17 9.83 -20.92
N ALA A 136 6.20 10.58 -21.29
CA ALA A 136 7.58 10.37 -20.81
C ALA A 136 7.91 11.14 -19.52
N THR A 137 7.00 11.99 -19.03
CA THR A 137 7.23 12.82 -17.86
C THR A 137 6.77 12.10 -16.60
N VAL A 138 7.70 11.82 -15.69
CA VAL A 138 7.39 11.34 -14.34
C VAL A 138 6.77 12.47 -13.52
N ILE A 139 5.63 12.19 -12.91
CA ILE A 139 4.93 13.09 -11.98
C ILE A 139 5.39 12.78 -10.56
N ASP A 140 5.37 11.50 -10.17
CA ASP A 140 5.79 11.02 -8.86
C ASP A 140 6.27 9.57 -8.94
N SER A 141 7.11 9.16 -8.00
CA SER A 141 7.51 7.75 -7.87
C SER A 141 7.90 7.35 -6.45
N VAL A 142 7.60 6.09 -6.11
CA VAL A 142 7.86 5.51 -4.79
C VAL A 142 8.49 4.15 -4.94
N SER A 143 9.73 4.01 -4.47
CA SER A 143 10.41 2.72 -4.40
C SER A 143 10.03 1.95 -3.15
N TYR A 144 9.91 0.63 -3.29
CA TYR A 144 9.55 -0.27 -2.21
C TYR A 144 10.28 -1.61 -2.33
N SER A 145 10.05 -2.49 -1.35
CA SER A 145 10.72 -3.79 -1.25
C SER A 145 9.68 -4.92 -1.09
N ASP A 146 10.02 -5.97 -0.32
CA ASP A 146 9.08 -7.06 -0.03
C ASP A 146 7.76 -6.56 0.55
N ALA A 147 6.62 -6.96 -0.04
CA ALA A 147 5.28 -6.64 0.40
C ALA A 147 4.62 -7.84 1.09
N ALA A 148 4.23 -7.67 2.36
CA ALA A 148 3.48 -8.68 3.10
C ALA A 148 2.02 -8.74 2.63
N GLU A 149 1.48 -9.95 2.45
CA GLU A 149 0.08 -10.16 2.05
C GLU A 149 -0.88 -9.39 2.97
N GLY A 150 -1.76 -8.61 2.36
CA GLY A 150 -2.78 -7.79 2.99
C GLY A 150 -2.27 -6.49 3.64
N ASN A 151 -0.99 -6.14 3.48
CA ASN A 151 -0.43 -4.89 4.00
C ASN A 151 -0.14 -3.91 2.85
N SER A 152 -0.47 -2.65 3.04
CA SER A 152 -0.14 -1.57 2.11
C SER A 152 1.18 -0.89 2.47
N TYR A 153 1.75 -0.17 1.51
CA TYR A 153 2.68 0.93 1.76
C TYR A 153 1.89 2.22 1.77
N ALA A 154 2.00 3.00 2.84
CA ALA A 154 1.25 4.25 3.01
C ALA A 154 2.18 5.38 3.46
N TYR A 155 1.96 6.59 2.92
CA TYR A 155 2.62 7.80 3.39
C TYR A 155 1.84 8.41 4.56
N VAL A 156 2.48 8.52 5.73
CA VAL A 156 1.89 9.19 6.89
C VAL A 156 2.63 10.50 7.15
N GLU A 157 1.92 11.63 7.16
CA GLU A 157 2.53 12.94 7.38
C GLU A 157 3.31 12.98 8.70
N GLY A 158 4.52 13.54 8.67
CA GLY A 158 5.41 13.61 9.85
C GLY A 158 6.09 12.29 10.22
N VAL A 159 5.76 11.18 9.55
CA VAL A 159 6.34 9.86 9.81
C VAL A 159 7.05 9.29 8.57
N GLY A 160 6.48 9.48 7.38
CA GLY A 160 6.98 8.98 6.10
C GLY A 160 6.31 7.68 5.67
N TRP A 161 6.89 7.03 4.64
CA TRP A 161 6.41 5.78 4.09
C TRP A 161 6.57 4.61 5.06
N GLN A 162 5.50 3.82 5.23
CA GLN A 162 5.48 2.67 6.13
C GLN A 162 4.68 1.52 5.54
N HIS A 163 5.01 0.30 5.97
CA HIS A 163 4.07 -0.82 5.87
C HIS A 163 2.99 -0.68 6.95
N THR A 164 1.73 -0.70 6.56
CA THR A 164 0.62 -0.56 7.52
C THR A 164 -0.63 -1.28 7.04
N LYS A 165 -1.74 -1.11 7.77
CA LYS A 165 -3.04 -1.63 7.32
C LYS A 165 -3.50 -0.82 6.10
N PRO A 166 -4.11 -1.46 5.08
CA PRO A 166 -4.69 -0.73 3.96
C PRO A 166 -5.80 0.24 4.37
N THR A 167 -5.75 1.48 3.88
CA THR A 167 -6.74 2.55 4.15
C THR A 167 -7.31 3.19 2.88
N PRO A 168 -7.82 2.40 1.90
CA PRO A 168 -8.28 2.94 0.62
C PRO A 168 -9.44 3.94 0.79
N ASN A 169 -9.23 5.15 0.27
CA ASN A 169 -10.05 6.37 0.41
C ASN A 169 -10.22 6.86 1.85
N GLU A 170 -9.33 6.49 2.76
CA GLU A 170 -9.33 6.94 4.15
C GLU A 170 -7.96 7.53 4.53
N GLU A 171 -7.88 8.17 5.68
CA GLU A 171 -6.61 8.69 6.19
C GLU A 171 -5.66 7.55 6.57
N ASN A 172 -4.42 7.64 6.09
CA ASN A 172 -3.36 6.68 6.39
C ASN A 172 -3.07 6.64 7.89
N VAL A 173 -2.87 5.44 8.43
CA VAL A 173 -2.57 5.24 9.86
C VAL A 173 -1.11 4.90 10.11
N ASN A 174 -0.58 5.41 11.22
CA ASN A 174 0.76 5.02 11.68
C ASN A 174 0.77 3.54 12.08
N TYR A 175 1.73 2.77 11.55
CA TYR A 175 1.89 1.36 11.84
C TYR A 175 1.94 1.05 13.35
N ASN A 176 2.58 1.92 14.13
CA ASN A 176 2.73 1.71 15.56
C ASN A 176 1.40 1.69 16.33
N ASP A 177 0.36 2.33 15.79
CA ASP A 177 -0.95 2.41 16.43
C ASP A 177 -1.81 1.18 16.12
N VAL A 178 -1.45 0.42 15.08
CA VAL A 178 -2.27 -0.68 14.54
C VAL A 178 -1.59 -2.05 14.57
N LYS A 179 -0.29 -2.13 14.87
CA LYS A 179 0.48 -3.38 14.85
C LYS A 179 0.10 -4.35 15.97
N ASP A 180 -0.26 -3.85 17.15
CA ASP A 180 -0.48 -4.69 18.33
C ASP A 180 -1.91 -5.23 18.39
N SER A 181 -2.03 -6.52 18.70
CA SER A 181 -3.34 -7.16 18.89
C SER A 181 -3.87 -6.91 20.30
N HIS A 182 -5.17 -6.70 20.44
CA HIS A 182 -5.82 -6.52 21.75
C HIS A 182 -7.17 -7.22 21.81
N PHE A 183 -7.63 -7.45 23.05
CA PHE A 183 -8.80 -8.25 23.36
C PHE A 183 -9.62 -7.56 24.45
N GLU A 184 -10.93 -7.64 24.35
CA GLU A 184 -11.86 -7.15 25.35
C GLU A 184 -12.95 -8.19 25.58
N ILE A 185 -13.09 -8.65 26.83
CA ILE A 185 -14.21 -9.52 27.20
C ILE A 185 -15.45 -8.63 27.33
N GLY A 186 -16.50 -8.97 26.60
CA GLY A 186 -17.80 -8.31 26.67
C GLY A 186 -18.63 -8.90 27.81
N SER A 187 -19.57 -9.78 27.47
CA SER A 187 -20.45 -10.43 28.45
C SER A 187 -20.17 -11.92 28.60
N ILE A 188 -20.43 -12.44 29.79
CA ILE A 188 -20.55 -13.87 30.06
C ILE A 188 -22.03 -14.15 30.33
N SER A 189 -22.56 -15.18 29.68
CA SER A 189 -23.98 -15.54 29.74
C SER A 189 -24.15 -17.03 29.99
N ASP A 190 -25.40 -17.41 30.29
CA ASP A 190 -25.78 -18.74 30.80
C ASP A 190 -25.23 -19.01 32.22
N LEU A 191 -25.11 -17.95 33.01
CA LEU A 191 -24.90 -18.00 34.46
C LEU A 191 -26.24 -17.79 35.18
N ASP A 192 -26.35 -18.24 36.42
CA ASP A 192 -27.49 -17.95 37.28
C ASP A 192 -27.49 -16.51 37.83
N SER A 193 -28.43 -16.18 38.71
CA SER A 193 -28.56 -14.82 39.27
C SER A 193 -27.39 -14.40 40.15
N ASP A 194 -26.60 -15.35 40.64
CA ASP A 194 -25.44 -15.12 41.50
C ASP A 194 -24.12 -15.15 40.70
N ASN A 195 -24.21 -15.22 39.36
CA ASN A 195 -23.10 -15.41 38.41
C ASN A 195 -22.40 -16.78 38.55
N GLU A 196 -23.14 -17.81 38.94
CA GLU A 196 -22.64 -19.18 39.09
C GLU A 196 -23.15 -20.10 37.96
N THR A 197 -22.53 -21.26 37.83
CA THR A 197 -22.86 -22.30 36.84
C THR A 197 -22.43 -23.67 37.36
N GLU A 198 -23.07 -24.76 36.93
CA GLU A 198 -22.77 -26.11 37.42
C GLU A 198 -21.80 -26.87 36.50
N PHE A 199 -21.11 -27.88 37.05
CA PHE A 199 -20.28 -28.77 36.24
C PHE A 199 -21.12 -29.52 35.21
N GLY A 200 -20.80 -29.30 33.93
CA GLY A 200 -21.53 -29.88 32.80
C GLY A 200 -22.37 -28.86 32.04
N ASP A 201 -22.57 -27.66 32.60
CA ASP A 201 -23.17 -26.54 31.89
C ASP A 201 -22.18 -25.93 30.89
N ILE A 202 -22.72 -25.24 29.88
CA ILE A 202 -21.96 -24.50 28.89
C ILE A 202 -22.20 -23.02 29.11
N ILE A 203 -21.15 -22.27 29.40
CA ILE A 203 -21.22 -20.81 29.42
C ILE A 203 -20.92 -20.23 28.04
N LYS A 204 -21.49 -19.08 27.72
CA LYS A 204 -21.14 -18.35 26.49
C LYS A 204 -20.40 -17.07 26.84
N VAL A 205 -19.23 -16.90 26.23
CA VAL A 205 -18.40 -15.68 26.39
C VAL A 205 -18.44 -14.89 25.09
N ASN A 206 -18.98 -13.67 25.16
CA ASN A 206 -18.86 -12.66 24.14
C ASN A 206 -17.58 -11.85 24.36
N PHE A 207 -16.83 -11.59 23.30
CA PHE A 207 -15.62 -10.77 23.36
C PHE A 207 -15.30 -10.17 21.99
N ASN A 208 -14.57 -9.05 22.03
CA ASN A 208 -14.03 -8.39 20.86
C ASN A 208 -12.53 -8.63 20.76
N VAL A 209 -12.05 -8.83 19.55
CA VAL A 209 -10.62 -8.99 19.26
C VAL A 209 -10.24 -8.12 18.09
N TYR A 210 -9.23 -7.28 18.29
CA TYR A 210 -8.49 -6.70 17.19
C TYR A 210 -7.24 -7.54 16.94
N LYS A 211 -7.16 -8.16 15.77
CA LYS A 211 -5.96 -8.85 15.31
C LYS A 211 -5.09 -7.85 14.56
N GLY A 212 -3.96 -7.44 15.15
CA GLY A 212 -2.95 -6.60 14.51
C GLY A 212 -2.04 -7.38 13.54
N ASP A 213 -0.78 -6.94 13.43
CA ASP A 213 0.23 -7.54 12.54
C ASP A 213 0.88 -8.78 13.18
N THR A 214 0.08 -9.83 13.37
CA THR A 214 0.54 -11.10 13.91
C THR A 214 0.27 -12.25 12.96
N THR A 215 1.19 -13.22 12.95
CA THR A 215 1.05 -14.51 12.26
C THR A 215 0.15 -15.49 13.04
N LYS A 216 -0.22 -15.17 14.28
CA LYS A 216 -1.16 -15.98 15.07
C LYS A 216 -2.54 -15.93 14.42
N SER A 217 -3.09 -17.09 14.08
CA SER A 217 -4.34 -17.22 13.31
C SER A 217 -5.53 -17.73 14.13
N SER A 218 -5.40 -17.77 15.46
CA SER A 218 -6.47 -18.27 16.31
C SER A 218 -6.36 -17.78 17.73
N ILE A 219 -7.52 -17.72 18.38
CA ILE A 219 -7.67 -17.53 19.81
C ILE A 219 -8.06 -18.83 20.49
N LYS A 220 -7.73 -18.91 21.77
CA LYS A 220 -8.01 -20.06 22.62
C LYS A 220 -8.59 -19.55 23.93
N LEU A 221 -9.75 -20.05 24.32
CA LEU A 221 -10.43 -19.71 25.56
C LEU A 221 -10.55 -20.96 26.42
N TYR A 222 -10.38 -20.77 27.72
CA TYR A 222 -10.62 -21.77 28.75
C TYR A 222 -10.82 -21.07 30.09
N ILE A 223 -11.37 -21.79 31.07
CA ILE A 223 -11.47 -21.37 32.46
C ILE A 223 -10.46 -22.18 33.27
N GLU A 224 -9.75 -21.53 34.18
CA GLU A 224 -8.84 -22.15 35.14
C GLU A 224 -9.15 -21.67 36.55
N ASN A 225 -8.75 -22.46 37.54
CA ASN A 225 -8.58 -21.99 38.92
C ASN A 225 -7.09 -21.80 39.22
N ASP A 226 -6.76 -21.50 40.47
CA ASP A 226 -5.39 -21.26 40.93
C ASP A 226 -4.42 -22.44 40.70
N GLU A 227 -4.92 -23.65 40.45
CA GLU A 227 -4.09 -24.84 40.33
C GLU A 227 -4.08 -25.42 38.91
N HIS A 228 -5.23 -25.47 38.22
CA HIS A 228 -5.37 -26.17 36.94
C HIS A 228 -6.49 -25.59 36.05
N ARG A 229 -6.40 -25.88 34.74
CA ARG A 229 -7.48 -25.63 33.77
C ARG A 229 -8.69 -26.53 34.07
N ILE A 230 -9.87 -25.92 34.19
CA ILE A 230 -11.15 -26.58 34.49
C ILE A 230 -11.85 -27.04 33.21
N THR A 231 -11.84 -26.21 32.16
CA THR A 231 -12.59 -26.48 30.93
C THR A 231 -11.72 -27.06 29.82
N LYS A 232 -12.38 -27.59 28.78
CA LYS A 232 -11.68 -27.81 27.51
C LYS A 232 -11.32 -26.47 26.88
N LEU A 233 -10.38 -26.55 25.93
CA LEU A 233 -9.97 -25.40 25.16
C LEU A 233 -10.96 -25.17 24.02
N THR A 234 -11.65 -24.05 24.04
CA THR A 234 -12.44 -23.57 22.90
C THR A 234 -11.54 -22.74 22.00
N LYS A 235 -11.59 -22.99 20.69
CA LYS A 235 -10.72 -22.31 19.69
C LYS A 235 -11.58 -21.65 18.63
N ALA A 236 -11.20 -20.43 18.22
CA ALA A 236 -11.75 -19.78 17.03
C ALA A 236 -10.61 -19.25 16.14
N ALA A 237 -10.85 -19.25 14.83
CA ALA A 237 -9.89 -18.75 13.84
C ALA A 237 -10.02 -17.24 13.68
N LEU A 238 -8.88 -16.57 13.49
CA LEU A 238 -8.76 -15.16 13.13
C LEU A 238 -7.88 -15.10 11.88
N HIS A 239 -8.50 -14.92 10.72
CA HIS A 239 -7.82 -15.04 9.43
C HIS A 239 -7.04 -13.76 9.10
N ASN A 240 -7.76 -12.67 8.88
CA ASN A 240 -7.23 -11.41 8.38
C ASN A 240 -6.49 -10.63 9.47
N LYS A 241 -5.35 -10.04 9.11
CA LYS A 241 -4.65 -9.02 9.91
C LYS A 241 -5.46 -7.72 9.93
N PHE A 242 -5.11 -6.83 10.86
CA PHE A 242 -5.73 -5.52 11.08
C PHE A 242 -7.27 -5.55 11.10
N THR A 243 -7.84 -6.61 11.66
CA THR A 243 -9.28 -6.89 11.57
C THR A 243 -9.90 -6.99 12.97
N ASN A 244 -11.06 -6.36 13.13
CA ASN A 244 -11.91 -6.50 14.30
C ASN A 244 -12.83 -7.71 14.16
N TYR A 245 -12.88 -8.54 15.19
CA TYR A 245 -13.75 -9.70 15.32
C TYR A 245 -14.62 -9.52 16.56
N SER A 246 -15.93 -9.70 16.41
CA SER A 246 -16.85 -9.84 17.54
C SER A 246 -17.36 -11.28 17.56
N LEU A 247 -17.03 -12.01 18.62
CA LEU A 247 -17.24 -13.45 18.71
C LEU A 247 -18.02 -13.80 19.98
N THR A 248 -18.85 -14.84 19.89
CA THR A 248 -19.49 -15.45 21.05
C THR A 248 -19.19 -16.94 21.01
N LEU A 249 -18.42 -17.43 21.98
CA LEU A 249 -17.95 -18.81 22.01
C LEU A 249 -18.48 -19.58 23.22
N PRO A 250 -18.95 -20.83 23.01
CA PRO A 250 -19.31 -21.70 24.11
C PRO A 250 -18.06 -22.26 24.80
N ILE A 251 -18.06 -22.28 26.13
CA ILE A 251 -17.03 -22.93 26.94
C ILE A 251 -17.68 -24.11 27.69
N PRO A 252 -17.34 -25.36 27.32
CA PRO A 252 -17.89 -26.59 27.90
C PRO A 252 -17.03 -27.18 29.03
#